data_AF-A0A9P8CIR3-F1
#
_entry.id   AF-A0A9P8CIR3-F1
#
_cell.length_a   1.000
_cell.length_b   1.000
_cell.length_c   1.000
_cell.angle_alpha   90.00
_cell.angle_beta   90.00
_cell.angle_gamma   90.00
#
_symmetry.space_group_name_H-M   'P 1'
#
loop_
_entity.id
_entity.type
_entity.pdbx_description
1 polymer ?
#
loop_
_entity_poly.entity_id
_entity_poly.type
_entity_poly.pdbx_seq_one_letter_code
_entity_poly.pdbx_strand_id
1 'polypeptide(L)'
;MQFKLFALSTLFATAISAPAELTNGTDVKWGLALQRNCTDVNVCIYTFGIKVNNADPIKCTITDIANPATTHSWYGKNCDENNAWEFSWGWDYPQNFVVATAVYSTNKTRSFYGYQDVNYGLPVITYDDQNPVIPEYY
;
A
#
# COMPACT_ATOMS: atom_id res chain seq x y z
N MET A 1 8.15 18.74 -66.20
CA MET A 1 7.45 17.81 -65.28
C MET A 1 8.38 17.50 -64.12
N GLN A 2 7.86 17.68 -62.90
CA GLN A 2 8.57 17.63 -61.62
C GLN A 2 9.02 16.21 -61.25
N PHE A 3 10.22 16.07 -60.69
CA PHE A 3 10.56 14.90 -59.86
C PHE A 3 10.81 15.38 -58.43
N LYS A 4 10.02 14.82 -57.51
CA LYS A 4 9.86 15.23 -56.12
C LYS A 4 11.03 14.69 -55.28
N LEU A 5 11.67 15.57 -54.50
CA LEU A 5 12.55 15.15 -53.40
C LEU A 5 11.69 14.48 -52.31
N PHE A 6 12.01 13.24 -51.98
CA PHE A 6 11.52 12.59 -50.75
C PHE A 6 12.57 12.82 -49.65
N ALA A 7 12.27 13.71 -48.71
CA ALA A 7 13.04 13.86 -47.48
C ALA A 7 12.64 12.74 -46.51
N LEU A 8 13.56 11.84 -46.22
CA LEU A 8 13.38 10.76 -45.24
C LEU A 8 13.78 11.30 -43.86
N SER A 9 12.82 11.80 -43.08
CA SER A 9 13.05 12.23 -41.71
C SER A 9 13.09 11.01 -40.78
N THR A 10 14.28 10.59 -40.38
CA THR A 10 14.50 9.60 -39.31
C THR A 10 14.09 10.21 -37.96
N LEU A 11 12.94 9.77 -37.43
CA LEU A 11 12.55 10.00 -36.05
C LEU A 11 13.49 9.19 -35.15
N PHE A 12 14.41 9.86 -34.46
CA PHE A 12 15.12 9.26 -33.34
C PHE A 12 14.12 9.07 -32.19
N ALA A 13 13.58 7.86 -32.07
CA ALA A 13 12.89 7.44 -30.86
C ALA A 13 13.95 7.31 -29.76
N THR A 14 14.14 8.36 -28.97
CA THR A 14 14.82 8.23 -27.67
C THR A 14 13.88 7.46 -26.76
N ALA A 15 14.00 6.13 -26.75
CA ALA A 15 13.45 5.34 -25.66
C ALA A 15 14.16 5.82 -24.39
N ILE A 16 13.46 6.63 -23.58
CA ILE A 16 13.89 6.93 -22.22
C ILE A 16 13.79 5.58 -21.50
N SER A 17 14.93 4.89 -21.36
CA SER A 17 15.01 3.74 -20.47
C SER A 17 14.62 4.25 -19.09
N ALA A 18 13.43 3.87 -18.62
CA ALA A 18 13.09 4.01 -17.21
C ALA A 18 14.25 3.37 -16.42
N PRO A 19 14.74 4.00 -15.34
CA PRO A 19 15.73 3.36 -14.49
C PRO A 19 15.08 2.11 -13.87
N ALA A 20 15.27 0.97 -14.52
CA ALA A 20 15.07 -0.33 -13.94
C ALA A 20 16.29 -0.57 -13.06
N GLU A 21 16.16 -0.26 -11.78
CA GLU A 21 16.92 -0.89 -10.69
C GLU A 21 16.33 -0.41 -9.36
N LEU A 22 15.21 -1.01 -8.97
CA LEU A 22 14.99 -1.27 -7.55
C LEU A 22 16.10 -2.26 -7.17
N THR A 23 17.22 -1.73 -6.68
CA THR A 23 18.24 -2.55 -6.07
C THR A 23 17.58 -3.28 -4.90
N ASN A 24 17.50 -4.61 -5.01
CA ASN A 24 17.14 -5.49 -3.90
C ASN A 24 18.19 -5.32 -2.80
N GLY A 25 18.05 -4.29 -1.98
CA GLY A 25 18.71 -4.19 -0.70
C GLY A 25 18.18 -5.34 0.15
N THR A 26 19.04 -6.32 0.45
CA THR A 26 18.80 -7.45 1.39
C THR A 26 17.33 -7.78 1.57
N ASP A 27 16.73 -8.65 0.73
CA ASP A 27 15.30 -9.03 0.73
C ASP A 27 14.69 -8.97 2.14
N VAL A 28 14.17 -7.80 2.51
CA VAL A 28 13.49 -7.65 3.78
C VAL A 28 12.14 -8.30 3.53
N LYS A 29 11.82 -9.35 4.27
CA LYS A 29 10.50 -9.98 4.17
C LYS A 29 9.55 -9.19 5.04
N TRP A 30 8.64 -8.46 4.41
CA TRP A 30 7.63 -7.73 5.14
C TRP A 30 6.36 -8.55 5.18
N GLY A 31 5.65 -8.46 6.30
CA GLY A 31 4.34 -9.03 6.48
C GLY A 31 3.44 -8.02 7.16
N LEU A 32 2.16 -8.03 6.79
CA LEU A 32 1.15 -7.18 7.41
C LEU A 32 -0.09 -8.00 7.76
N ALA A 33 -0.28 -8.21 9.05
CA ALA A 33 -1.58 -8.58 9.61
C ALA A 33 -2.41 -7.31 9.83
N LEU A 34 -3.71 -7.43 9.65
CA LEU A 34 -4.64 -6.32 9.78
C LEU A 34 -5.85 -6.77 10.59
N GLN A 35 -6.24 -5.96 11.56
CA GLN A 35 -7.53 -6.05 12.22
C GLN A 35 -8.24 -4.70 12.11
N ARG A 36 -9.50 -4.73 11.71
CA ARG A 36 -10.38 -3.56 11.70
C ARG A 36 -11.54 -3.84 12.63
N ASN A 37 -11.74 -2.96 13.61
CA ASN A 37 -12.83 -3.03 14.56
C ASN A 37 -13.63 -1.72 14.50
N CYS A 38 -14.85 -1.79 13.96
CA CYS A 38 -15.72 -0.63 13.86
C CYS A 38 -16.87 -0.73 14.87
N THR A 39 -16.81 0.08 15.92
CA THR A 39 -17.88 0.14 16.94
C THR A 39 -19.20 0.67 16.36
N ASP A 40 -19.10 1.53 15.33
CA ASP A 40 -20.18 2.04 14.49
C ASP A 40 -19.63 2.30 13.07
N VAL A 41 -20.48 2.44 12.06
CA VAL A 41 -20.12 2.69 10.65
C VAL A 41 -19.23 3.92 10.44
N ASN A 42 -19.06 4.79 11.44
CA ASN A 42 -18.26 6.01 11.37
C ASN A 42 -16.98 5.99 12.25
N VAL A 43 -16.78 4.98 13.08
CA VAL A 43 -15.65 4.94 14.04
C VAL A 43 -14.99 3.58 13.97
N CYS A 44 -13.72 3.55 13.53
CA CYS A 44 -12.98 2.31 13.37
C CYS A 44 -11.58 2.40 14.00
N ILE A 45 -11.23 1.36 14.72
CA ILE A 45 -9.86 1.14 15.21
C ILE A 45 -9.19 0.17 14.26
N TYR A 46 -8.03 0.56 13.75
CA TYR A 46 -7.18 -0.28 12.91
C TYR A 46 -5.99 -0.74 13.74
N THR A 47 -5.74 -2.04 13.71
CA THR A 47 -4.54 -2.63 14.31
C THR A 47 -3.79 -3.37 13.23
N PHE A 48 -2.52 -3.04 13.09
CA PHE A 48 -1.59 -3.60 12.14
C PHE A 48 -0.53 -4.40 12.90
N GLY A 49 -0.26 -5.62 12.45
CA GLY A 49 0.87 -6.43 12.91
C GLY A 49 1.94 -6.41 11.84
N ILE A 50 3.04 -5.69 12.08
CA ILE A 50 4.13 -5.57 11.13
C ILE A 50 5.13 -6.67 11.41
N LYS A 51 5.34 -7.55 10.45
CA LYS A 51 6.42 -8.53 10.50
C LYS A 51 7.55 -8.08 9.61
N VAL A 52 8.75 -8.02 10.16
CA VAL A 52 9.98 -7.72 9.40
C VAL A 52 10.92 -8.89 9.58
N ASN A 53 11.20 -9.61 8.50
CA ASN A 53 11.96 -10.85 8.49
C ASN A 53 11.37 -11.91 9.43
N ASN A 54 12.21 -12.56 10.24
CA ASN A 54 11.81 -13.58 11.21
C ASN A 54 11.68 -13.00 12.64
N ALA A 55 11.54 -11.67 12.77
CA ALA A 55 11.37 -11.02 14.06
C ALA A 55 9.93 -11.16 14.59
N ASP A 56 9.75 -10.90 15.88
CA ASP A 56 8.43 -10.80 16.49
C ASP A 56 7.62 -9.66 15.83
N PRO A 57 6.29 -9.84 15.64
CA PRO A 57 5.45 -8.80 15.06
C PRO A 57 5.49 -7.51 15.89
N ILE A 58 5.79 -6.40 15.23
CA ILE A 58 5.67 -5.06 15.80
C ILE A 58 4.19 -4.69 15.73
N LYS A 59 3.56 -4.56 16.90
CA LYS A 59 2.18 -4.08 16.99
C LYS A 59 2.14 -2.61 16.61
N CYS A 60 1.13 -2.26 15.82
CA CYS A 60 0.85 -0.91 15.48
C CYS A 60 -0.65 -0.59 15.50
N THR A 61 -1.07 0.30 16.38
CA THR A 61 -2.45 0.74 16.50
C THR A 61 -2.61 2.13 15.88
N ILE A 62 -3.66 2.28 15.08
CA ILE A 62 -4.09 3.56 14.52
C ILE A 62 -5.60 3.68 14.73
N THR A 63 -6.00 4.68 15.51
CA THR A 63 -7.41 5.02 15.69
C THR A 63 -7.83 6.06 14.66
N ASP A 64 -8.95 5.83 13.99
CA ASP A 64 -9.45 6.73 12.96
C ASP A 64 -10.99 6.87 13.00
N ILE A 65 -11.45 8.11 12.86
CA ILE A 65 -12.86 8.48 12.87
C ILE A 65 -13.18 9.06 11.51
N ALA A 66 -14.16 8.47 10.82
CA ALA A 66 -14.50 8.82 9.45
C ALA A 66 -16.02 8.90 9.30
N ASN A 67 -16.53 9.99 8.74
CA ASN A 67 -17.96 10.16 8.51
C ASN A 67 -18.20 10.65 7.07
N PRO A 68 -18.62 9.79 6.13
CA PRO A 68 -18.88 8.34 6.27
C PRO A 68 -17.59 7.48 6.16
N ALA A 69 -17.48 6.37 6.90
CA ALA A 69 -16.31 5.49 6.81
C ALA A 69 -16.32 4.50 5.65
N THR A 70 -17.37 4.50 4.82
CA THR A 70 -17.56 3.55 3.71
C THR A 70 -16.60 3.79 2.54
N THR A 71 -16.09 5.00 2.36
CA THR A 71 -15.06 5.31 1.36
C THR A 71 -14.11 6.32 2.00
N HIS A 72 -13.15 5.82 2.77
CA HIS A 72 -12.28 6.67 3.58
C HIS A 72 -10.82 6.27 3.39
N SER A 73 -9.97 7.29 3.39
CA SER A 73 -8.53 7.12 3.26
C SER A 73 -7.81 8.13 4.15
N TRP A 74 -6.68 7.71 4.69
CA TRP A 74 -5.75 8.58 5.39
C TRP A 74 -4.34 8.22 4.99
N TYR A 75 -3.44 9.19 5.11
CA TYR A 75 -2.05 9.03 4.75
C TYR A 75 -1.17 9.55 5.88
N GLY A 76 0.00 8.96 5.99
CA GLY A 76 1.04 9.44 6.88
C GLY A 76 0.72 9.41 8.37
N LYS A 77 -0.14 8.49 8.83
CA LYS A 77 -0.42 8.37 10.26
C LYS A 77 0.66 7.56 10.95
N ASN A 78 1.22 8.15 11.98
CA ASN A 78 2.18 7.46 12.85
C ASN A 78 1.48 6.40 13.67
N CYS A 79 2.24 5.36 13.95
CA CYS A 79 1.88 4.33 14.88
C CYS A 79 1.86 4.85 16.33
N ASP A 80 0.83 4.48 17.11
CA ASP A 80 0.72 4.89 18.52
C ASP A 80 1.87 4.32 19.37
N GLU A 81 2.28 3.06 19.13
CA GLU A 81 3.34 2.38 19.87
C GLU A 81 4.75 2.76 19.41
N ASN A 82 4.93 3.18 18.15
CA ASN A 82 6.25 3.45 17.58
C ASN A 82 6.21 4.45 16.42
N ASN A 83 6.54 5.71 16.68
CA ASN A 83 6.53 6.79 15.68
C ASN A 83 7.56 6.65 14.54
N ALA A 84 8.45 5.65 14.56
CA ALA A 84 9.29 5.34 13.41
C ALA A 84 8.50 4.63 12.29
N TRP A 85 7.29 4.16 12.60
CA TRP A 85 6.38 3.54 11.66
C TRP A 85 5.24 4.47 11.30
N GLU A 86 4.99 4.57 10.01
CA GLU A 86 3.93 5.38 9.42
C GLU A 86 3.09 4.49 8.50
N PHE A 87 1.79 4.72 8.48
CA PHE A 87 0.87 4.04 7.59
C PHE A 87 0.10 5.00 6.70
N SER A 88 -0.28 4.49 5.54
CA SER A 88 -1.34 5.06 4.72
C SER A 88 -2.35 3.95 4.41
N TRP A 89 -3.61 4.34 4.26
CA TRP A 89 -4.74 3.45 4.18
C TRP A 89 -5.79 4.00 3.22
N GLY A 90 -6.39 3.12 2.43
CA GLY A 90 -7.56 3.40 1.62
C GLY A 90 -8.55 2.24 1.72
N TRP A 91 -9.81 2.56 1.98
CA TRP A 91 -10.92 1.62 2.02
C TRP A 91 -11.98 2.02 1.01
N ASP A 92 -12.39 1.07 0.16
CA ASP A 92 -13.53 1.20 -0.74
C ASP A 92 -14.57 0.12 -0.40
N TYR A 93 -15.61 0.52 0.36
CA TYR A 93 -16.68 -0.39 0.77
C TYR A 93 -17.48 -0.92 -0.45
N PRO A 94 -17.93 -0.09 -1.41
CA PRO A 94 -18.62 -0.57 -2.60
C PRO A 94 -17.86 -1.62 -3.41
N GLN A 95 -16.54 -1.44 -3.57
CA GLN A 95 -15.70 -2.36 -4.35
C GLN A 95 -15.08 -3.47 -3.49
N ASN A 96 -15.35 -3.48 -2.19
CA ASN A 96 -14.95 -4.54 -1.26
C ASN A 96 -13.43 -4.77 -1.23
N PHE A 97 -12.64 -3.69 -1.27
CA PHE A 97 -11.18 -3.78 -1.20
C PHE A 97 -10.55 -2.71 -0.31
N VAL A 98 -9.32 -3.02 0.11
CA VAL A 98 -8.44 -2.15 0.89
C VAL A 98 -7.07 -2.09 0.24
N VAL A 99 -6.44 -0.93 0.35
CA VAL A 99 -5.00 -0.76 0.15
C VAL A 99 -4.34 -0.17 1.38
N ALA A 100 -3.15 -0.65 1.71
CA ALA A 100 -2.34 -0.14 2.80
C ALA A 100 -0.88 0.03 2.37
N THR A 101 -0.21 1.03 2.92
CA THR A 101 1.25 1.18 2.82
C THR A 101 1.81 1.26 4.22
N ALA A 102 2.77 0.40 4.54
CA ALA A 102 3.59 0.50 5.75
C ALA A 102 4.92 1.16 5.38
N VAL A 103 5.32 2.18 6.13
CA VAL A 103 6.57 2.92 5.92
C VAL A 103 7.39 2.86 7.20
N TYR A 104 8.65 2.45 7.07
CA TYR A 104 9.63 2.61 8.14
C TYR A 104 10.45 3.89 7.89
N SER A 105 10.12 4.93 8.64
CA SER A 105 10.57 6.31 8.38
C SER A 105 12.08 6.50 8.57
N THR A 106 12.73 5.64 9.36
CA THR A 106 14.17 5.71 9.67
C THR A 106 15.03 5.37 8.45
N ASN A 107 14.68 4.35 7.68
CA ASN A 107 15.44 3.90 6.52
C ASN A 107 14.73 4.19 5.17
N LYS A 108 13.59 4.89 5.21
CA LYS A 108 12.78 5.24 4.03
C LYS A 108 12.34 4.02 3.21
N THR A 109 12.15 2.89 3.87
CA THR A 109 11.60 1.69 3.22
C THR A 109 10.08 1.68 3.34
N ARG A 110 9.42 1.11 2.32
CA ARG A 110 7.97 1.03 2.23
C ARG A 110 7.55 -0.30 1.67
N SER A 111 6.42 -0.79 2.15
CA SER A 111 5.77 -2.00 1.68
C SER A 111 4.30 -1.74 1.40
N PHE A 112 3.74 -2.42 0.40
CA PHE A 112 2.38 -2.22 -0.09
C PHE A 112 1.56 -3.48 0.07
N TYR A 113 0.30 -3.31 0.46
CA TYR A 113 -0.61 -4.40 0.72
C TYR A 113 -1.98 -4.09 0.14
N GLY A 114 -2.66 -5.12 -0.32
CA GLY A 114 -4.04 -5.06 -0.78
C GLY A 114 -4.83 -6.23 -0.20
N TYR A 115 -6.07 -5.96 0.19
CA TYR A 115 -7.00 -6.99 0.69
C TYR A 115 -8.29 -6.89 -0.11
N GLN A 116 -8.84 -8.04 -0.51
CA GLN A 116 -10.16 -8.16 -1.13
C GLN A 116 -11.14 -8.80 -0.14
N ASP A 117 -12.42 -8.75 -0.49
CA ASP A 117 -13.52 -9.35 0.27
C ASP A 117 -13.66 -8.84 1.72
N VAL A 118 -13.29 -7.58 1.91
CA VAL A 118 -13.06 -7.01 3.24
C VAL A 118 -14.32 -6.71 4.07
N ASN A 119 -15.49 -6.80 3.46
CA ASN A 119 -16.78 -6.57 4.10
C ASN A 119 -17.33 -7.82 4.81
N TYR A 120 -16.81 -9.02 4.51
CA TYR A 120 -17.31 -10.28 5.06
C TYR A 120 -16.80 -10.54 6.48
N GLY A 121 -17.56 -10.11 7.50
CA GLY A 121 -17.22 -10.36 8.91
C GLY A 121 -17.22 -9.11 9.80
N LEU A 122 -17.73 -7.97 9.31
CA LEU A 122 -17.95 -6.78 10.14
C LEU A 122 -18.84 -7.08 11.35
N PRO A 123 -18.65 -6.40 12.50
CA PRO A 123 -17.83 -5.18 12.68
C PRO A 123 -16.34 -5.41 12.91
N VAL A 124 -15.92 -6.63 13.25
CA VAL A 124 -14.52 -6.97 13.54
C VAL A 124 -14.02 -7.98 12.53
N ILE A 125 -13.12 -7.54 11.64
CA ILE A 125 -12.47 -8.40 10.66
C ILE A 125 -10.97 -8.44 10.89
N THR A 126 -10.39 -9.63 10.74
CA THR A 126 -8.95 -9.89 10.87
C THR A 126 -8.45 -10.57 9.60
N TYR A 127 -7.32 -10.11 9.10
CA TYR A 127 -6.59 -10.72 8.00
C TYR A 127 -5.25 -11.20 8.52
N ASP A 128 -4.95 -12.44 8.20
CA ASP A 128 -3.64 -13.02 8.44
C ASP A 128 -2.57 -12.28 7.65
N ASP A 129 -1.33 -12.47 8.11
CA ASP A 129 -0.12 -11.93 7.53
C ASP A 129 -0.08 -12.10 6.00
N GLN A 130 -0.23 -10.99 5.28
CA GLN A 130 -0.07 -10.98 3.82
C GLN A 130 1.34 -10.55 3.47
N ASN A 131 1.94 -11.26 2.50
CA ASN A 131 3.14 -10.77 1.84
C ASN A 131 2.81 -9.50 1.05
N PRO A 132 3.80 -8.63 0.79
CA PRO A 132 3.58 -7.41 0.05
C PRO A 132 3.11 -7.75 -1.36
N VAL A 133 2.18 -6.97 -1.89
CA VAL A 133 1.84 -7.06 -3.31
C VAL A 133 3.04 -6.50 -4.07
N ILE A 134 3.78 -7.38 -4.74
CA ILE A 134 4.75 -6.96 -5.76
C ILE A 134 3.90 -6.49 -6.94
N PRO A 135 4.01 -5.23 -7.40
CA PRO A 135 3.24 -4.78 -8.55
C PRO A 135 3.60 -5.65 -9.77
N GLU A 136 2.69 -6.52 -10.19
CA GLU A 136 2.78 -7.15 -11.50
C GLU A 136 2.45 -6.06 -12.52
N TYR A 137 3.43 -5.66 -13.33
CA TYR A 137 3.21 -4.77 -14.45
C TYR A 137 2.35 -5.52 -15.48
N TYR A 138 1.09 -5.09 -15.64
CA TYR A 138 0.22 -5.51 -16.74
C TYR A 138 0.58 -4.80 -18.05
#